data_AF-A0A8C3P8B5-F1
#
_entry.id   AF-A0A8C3P8B5-F1
#
_cell.length_a   1.000
_cell.length_b   1.000
_cell.length_c   1.000
_cell.angle_alpha   90.00
_cell.angle_beta   90.00
_cell.angle_gamma   90.00
#
_symmetry.space_group_name_H-M   'P 1'
#
loop_
_entity.id
_entity.type
_entity.pdbx_description
1 polymer ?
#
loop_
_entity_poly.entity_id
_entity_poly.type
_entity_poly.pdbx_seq_one_letter_code
_entity_poly.pdbx_strand_id
1 'polypeptide(L)'
;MAERDAEFLPFCFQLEAAPESPPAEHAPRREEQLSLLTEEPPARESLSMPPLVFSRWHLSTAPALLTWILLLNIGNGNACKRGVPRLRLSYKDLLRSNSSRLLLGSGDGLAFQSFLVDETRAWLMVGAKNHIFLLHLDRPNEEPQKVFWPARKEQVERCRLAGKNAETECANFIRLLQPFNRSHVFACGTGSYQPICAFVQLGARAQEPGGSPIQLVANSVESGRGKCPFSPHEPFTGLLIDGELYSGTSSDFMGSNAAFFRTRVHKAAQNYIRTEQNQDHWLNEPVFIGAYLIPDTHNAHDDKVYVFLRETALEAGQWERRRIHARVARVCKNDVGGKRGLINRWSTFLKARLVCSIPGPQASETHFDQLGEWGTRALLGLPFFRAHSWVAWAGLVPEVTH
;
A
#
# COMPACT_ATOMS: atom_id res chain seq x y z
N MET A 1 18.81 0.92 -3.13
CA MET A 1 18.15 0.59 -4.41
C MET A 1 16.64 0.89 -4.36
N ALA A 2 16.16 1.86 -3.55
CA ALA A 2 14.72 2.06 -3.31
C ALA A 2 14.26 3.53 -3.41
N GLU A 3 15.07 4.43 -3.97
CA GLU A 3 14.81 5.87 -3.88
C GLU A 3 14.19 6.47 -5.15
N ARG A 4 13.93 5.66 -6.20
CA ARG A 4 13.51 6.20 -7.50
C ARG A 4 12.17 5.74 -8.04
N ASP A 5 11.47 4.83 -7.36
CA ASP A 5 10.05 4.66 -7.62
C ASP A 5 9.26 5.90 -7.11
N ALA A 6 9.84 6.66 -6.17
CA ALA A 6 9.22 7.84 -5.56
C ALA A 6 9.10 9.08 -6.47
N GLU A 7 9.82 9.17 -7.59
CA GLU A 7 9.73 10.35 -8.49
C GLU A 7 8.64 10.22 -9.57
N PHE A 8 8.19 9.00 -9.90
CA PHE A 8 7.05 8.77 -10.82
C PHE A 8 5.72 8.59 -10.09
N LEU A 9 5.74 8.14 -8.84
CA LEU A 9 4.55 8.01 -7.99
C LEU A 9 3.78 9.32 -7.69
N PRO A 10 4.37 10.54 -7.63
CA PRO A 10 3.64 11.68 -7.10
C PRO A 10 2.64 12.29 -8.09
N PHE A 11 2.61 11.82 -9.35
CA PHE A 11 1.77 12.42 -10.41
C PHE A 11 0.67 11.51 -10.95
N CYS A 12 0.55 10.26 -10.50
CA CYS A 12 -0.35 9.32 -11.16
C CYS A 12 -1.67 9.06 -10.41
N PHE A 13 -1.81 9.41 -9.13
CA PHE A 13 -2.97 8.96 -8.34
C PHE A 13 -4.19 9.87 -8.46
N GLN A 14 -5.27 9.33 -9.00
CA GLN A 14 -6.62 9.91 -8.99
C GLN A 14 -7.58 9.04 -8.16
N LEU A 15 -8.57 9.66 -7.53
CA LEU A 15 -9.63 8.98 -6.77
C LEU A 15 -10.88 8.86 -7.65
N GLU A 16 -11.33 7.63 -7.88
CA GLU A 16 -12.61 7.35 -8.54
C GLU A 16 -13.54 6.64 -7.55
N ALA A 17 -14.78 7.14 -7.45
CA ALA A 17 -15.86 6.44 -6.75
C ALA A 17 -16.28 5.20 -7.57
N ALA A 18 -16.58 4.10 -6.89
CA ALA A 18 -17.06 2.89 -7.56
C ALA A 18 -18.43 3.18 -8.23
N PRO A 19 -18.67 2.75 -9.48
CA PRO A 19 -19.95 2.96 -10.15
C PRO A 19 -21.05 2.07 -9.53
N GLU A 20 -22.25 2.62 -9.37
CA GLU A 20 -23.45 1.85 -9.03
C GLU A 20 -23.84 0.90 -10.18
N SER A 21 -24.23 -0.33 -9.86
CA SER A 21 -24.82 -1.27 -10.82
C SER A 21 -26.24 -0.83 -11.17
N PRO A 22 -26.62 -0.68 -12.45
CA PRO A 22 -27.99 -0.33 -12.81
C PRO A 22 -28.94 -1.51 -12.52
N PRO A 23 -30.19 -1.24 -12.11
CA PRO A 23 -31.20 -2.29 -11.94
C PRO A 23 -31.60 -2.88 -13.30
N ALA A 24 -31.88 -4.17 -13.30
CA ALA A 24 -32.41 -4.88 -14.45
C ALA A 24 -33.88 -4.54 -14.67
N GLU A 25 -34.23 -4.01 -15.84
CA GLU A 25 -35.63 -3.94 -16.28
C GLU A 25 -35.84 -4.43 -17.72
N HIS A 26 -37.05 -4.94 -17.90
CA HIS A 26 -37.55 -5.79 -18.96
C HIS A 26 -37.62 -5.13 -20.35
N ALA A 27 -37.50 -5.99 -21.37
CA ALA A 27 -37.88 -5.68 -22.75
C ALA A 27 -39.40 -5.49 -22.89
N PRO A 28 -39.82 -4.74 -23.93
CA PRO A 28 -40.90 -5.22 -24.79
C PRO A 28 -40.61 -5.14 -26.30
N ARG A 29 -41.42 -5.88 -27.05
CA ARG A 29 -41.42 -6.10 -28.51
C ARG A 29 -41.96 -4.91 -29.33
N ARG A 30 -41.47 -4.83 -30.58
CA ARG A 30 -42.05 -4.40 -31.87
C ARG A 30 -43.30 -3.49 -31.87
N GLU A 31 -43.22 -2.42 -32.66
CA GLU A 31 -44.12 -2.18 -33.80
C GLU A 31 -43.49 -1.24 -34.84
N GLU A 32 -43.86 -1.45 -36.11
CA GLU A 32 -43.48 -0.71 -37.31
C GLU A 32 -44.20 0.65 -37.37
N GLN A 33 -43.58 1.67 -38.00
CA GLN A 33 -44.28 2.54 -38.95
C GLN A 33 -43.33 3.36 -39.84
N LEU A 34 -43.82 3.57 -41.06
CA LEU A 34 -43.18 4.04 -42.29
C LEU A 34 -43.67 5.46 -42.63
N SER A 35 -42.79 6.34 -43.13
CA SER A 35 -43.03 7.37 -44.19
C SER A 35 -41.80 8.30 -44.30
N LEU A 36 -41.04 8.28 -45.40
CA LEU A 36 -41.21 8.97 -46.70
C LEU A 36 -40.83 10.46 -46.69
N LEU A 37 -39.68 10.80 -47.31
CA LEU A 37 -39.51 11.75 -48.43
C LEU A 37 -38.05 12.25 -48.51
N THR A 38 -37.35 11.94 -49.59
CA THR A 38 -36.24 12.78 -50.12
C THR A 38 -36.10 12.56 -51.63
N GLU A 39 -36.22 13.64 -52.40
CA GLU A 39 -36.09 13.74 -53.85
C GLU A 39 -34.63 13.66 -54.34
N GLU A 40 -34.46 13.25 -55.61
CA GLU A 40 -33.22 13.17 -56.38
C GLU A 40 -32.68 14.54 -56.87
N PRO A 41 -31.37 14.66 -57.18
CA PRO A 41 -30.81 15.78 -57.94
C PRO A 41 -30.52 15.40 -59.42
N PRO A 42 -30.54 16.37 -60.37
CA PRO A 42 -30.25 16.09 -61.77
C PRO A 42 -28.77 16.31 -62.17
N ALA A 43 -28.47 15.74 -63.33
CA ALA A 43 -27.18 15.57 -64.01
C ALA A 43 -26.45 16.86 -64.45
N ARG A 44 -25.14 16.72 -64.72
CA ARG A 44 -24.35 17.68 -65.51
C ARG A 44 -23.40 16.97 -66.48
N GLU A 45 -23.44 17.44 -67.72
CA GLU A 45 -22.65 17.01 -68.87
C GLU A 45 -21.20 17.52 -68.86
N SER A 46 -20.42 16.89 -69.73
CA SER A 46 -18.99 16.94 -70.01
C SER A 46 -18.49 18.23 -70.67
N LEU A 47 -17.17 18.48 -70.58
CA LEU A 47 -16.35 19.09 -71.65
C LEU A 47 -14.84 18.93 -71.37
N SER A 48 -14.10 18.80 -72.47
CA SER A 48 -12.74 18.29 -72.67
C SER A 48 -11.60 19.32 -72.51
N MET A 49 -10.37 18.81 -72.30
CA MET A 49 -9.08 19.56 -72.30
C MET A 49 -8.64 20.05 -73.69
N PRO A 50 -7.70 21.03 -73.77
CA PRO A 50 -6.26 20.73 -74.08
C PRO A 50 -5.27 21.79 -73.47
N PRO A 51 -3.99 21.91 -73.90
CA PRO A 51 -2.86 21.00 -73.69
C PRO A 51 -1.60 21.66 -73.04
N LEU A 52 -0.56 20.85 -72.81
CA LEU A 52 0.76 21.21 -72.23
C LEU A 52 1.69 21.95 -73.20
N VAL A 53 2.47 22.94 -72.71
CA VAL A 53 3.78 23.35 -73.27
C VAL A 53 4.76 23.74 -72.14
N PHE A 54 6.02 23.31 -72.33
CA PHE A 54 7.20 23.35 -71.46
C PHE A 54 7.74 24.74 -71.07
N SER A 55 8.36 24.86 -69.90
CA SER A 55 9.68 25.52 -69.80
C SER A 55 10.52 25.03 -68.61
N ARG A 56 11.81 24.91 -68.88
CA ARG A 56 12.89 24.37 -68.05
C ARG A 56 13.60 25.55 -67.36
N TRP A 57 13.80 25.52 -66.05
CA TRP A 57 14.85 26.29 -65.38
C TRP A 57 15.57 25.41 -64.35
N HIS A 58 16.89 25.47 -64.42
CA HIS A 58 17.86 24.61 -63.75
C HIS A 58 18.08 24.97 -62.26
N LEU A 59 18.16 23.92 -61.44
CA LEU A 59 19.24 23.61 -60.50
C LEU A 59 19.73 24.69 -59.50
N SER A 60 19.21 24.64 -58.27
CA SER A 60 20.03 24.89 -57.06
C SER A 60 19.36 24.27 -55.82
N THR A 61 19.29 22.94 -55.77
CA THR A 61 18.72 22.18 -54.62
C THR A 61 19.78 21.74 -53.61
N ALA A 62 21.07 21.94 -53.90
CA ALA A 62 22.17 21.45 -53.08
C ALA A 62 22.34 22.16 -51.71
N PRO A 63 22.29 23.50 -51.58
CA PRO A 63 22.50 24.13 -50.27
C PRO A 63 21.29 23.91 -49.35
N ALA A 64 20.08 23.83 -49.91
CA ALA A 64 18.84 23.58 -49.16
C ALA A 64 18.80 22.16 -48.57
N LEU A 65 19.25 21.15 -49.32
CA LEU A 65 19.35 19.77 -48.82
C LEU A 65 20.41 19.64 -47.72
N LEU A 66 21.56 20.29 -47.86
CA LEU A 66 22.61 20.29 -46.84
C LEU A 66 22.16 20.97 -45.55
N THR A 67 21.42 22.09 -45.64
CA THR A 67 20.81 22.72 -44.46
C THR A 67 19.73 21.85 -43.82
N TRP A 68 18.94 21.13 -44.61
CA TRP A 68 17.93 20.19 -44.10
C TRP A 68 18.57 18.98 -43.42
N ILE A 69 19.67 18.45 -43.97
CA ILE A 69 20.44 17.34 -43.38
C ILE A 69 21.20 17.81 -42.12
N LEU A 70 21.72 19.04 -42.07
CA LEU A 70 22.28 19.60 -40.84
C LEU A 70 21.21 19.83 -39.77
N LEU A 71 20.03 20.34 -40.14
CA LEU A 71 18.91 20.53 -39.20
C LEU A 71 18.35 19.21 -38.67
N LEU A 72 18.31 18.15 -39.50
CA LEU A 72 17.96 16.79 -39.08
C LEU A 72 19.00 16.20 -38.11
N ASN A 73 20.27 16.58 -38.21
CA ASN A 73 21.32 16.15 -37.28
C ASN A 73 21.39 16.97 -35.99
N ILE A 74 20.89 18.21 -35.97
CA ILE A 74 20.81 19.05 -34.75
C ILE A 74 19.61 18.63 -33.88
N GLY A 75 18.59 17.98 -34.44
CA GLY A 75 17.42 17.46 -33.72
C GLY A 75 17.66 16.19 -32.91
N ASN A 76 18.83 15.53 -33.05
CA ASN A 76 19.18 14.33 -32.27
C ASN A 76 20.15 14.64 -31.12
N GLY A 77 20.13 15.89 -30.64
CA GLY A 77 20.81 16.31 -29.43
C GLY A 77 20.12 15.75 -28.20
N ASN A 78 20.57 14.57 -27.76
CA ASN A 78 20.39 14.02 -26.41
C ASN A 78 19.00 14.28 -25.81
N ALA A 79 18.00 13.51 -26.24
CA ALA A 79 16.93 13.14 -25.32
C ALA A 79 17.63 12.52 -24.09
N CYS A 80 17.76 13.33 -23.04
CA CYS A 80 18.46 13.00 -21.81
C CYS A 80 18.08 11.56 -21.43
N LYS A 81 19.07 10.66 -21.33
CA LYS A 81 18.89 9.29 -20.81
C LYS A 81 18.40 9.38 -19.36
N ARG A 82 17.12 9.69 -19.16
CA ARG A 82 16.48 9.98 -17.85
C ARG A 82 16.39 8.75 -16.94
N GLY A 83 16.82 7.57 -17.40
CA GLY A 83 16.79 6.32 -16.62
C GLY A 83 18.10 5.93 -15.91
N VAL A 84 19.22 6.62 -16.14
CA VAL A 84 20.52 6.20 -15.56
C VAL A 84 20.77 6.89 -14.21
N PRO A 85 21.14 6.16 -13.14
CA PRO A 85 21.65 6.78 -11.91
C PRO A 85 22.77 7.78 -12.18
N ARG A 86 22.66 8.99 -11.63
CA ARG A 86 23.78 9.95 -11.62
C ARG A 86 24.99 9.38 -10.90
N LEU A 87 24.75 8.60 -9.84
CA LEU A 87 25.76 7.87 -9.08
C LEU A 87 25.30 6.43 -8.86
N ARG A 88 26.18 5.45 -9.13
CA ARG A 88 25.94 4.03 -8.86
C ARG A 88 27.08 3.53 -7.99
N LEU A 89 26.81 3.34 -6.70
CA LEU A 89 27.75 2.78 -5.74
C LEU A 89 27.43 1.30 -5.51
N SER A 90 28.44 0.44 -5.54
CA SER A 90 28.31 -0.92 -5.07
C SER A 90 28.43 -0.98 -3.54
N TYR A 91 28.02 -2.11 -2.93
CA TYR A 91 28.24 -2.33 -1.50
C TYR A 91 29.72 -2.21 -1.10
N LYS A 92 30.64 -2.66 -1.96
CA LYS A 92 32.08 -2.53 -1.74
C LYS A 92 32.51 -1.06 -1.71
N ASP A 93 31.91 -0.22 -2.55
CA ASP A 93 32.19 1.22 -2.59
C ASP A 93 31.64 1.93 -1.34
N LEU A 94 30.46 1.52 -0.87
CA LEU A 94 29.85 2.05 0.35
C LEU A 94 30.66 1.71 1.61
N LEU A 95 31.22 0.49 1.68
CA LEU A 95 32.12 0.10 2.75
C LEU A 95 33.44 0.88 2.72
N ARG A 96 34.04 1.08 1.54
CA ARG A 96 35.30 1.84 1.39
C ARG A 96 35.15 3.32 1.72
N SER A 97 33.99 3.89 1.42
CA SER A 97 33.68 5.30 1.68
C SER A 97 33.14 5.56 3.08
N ASN A 98 33.11 4.55 3.97
CA ASN A 98 32.46 4.61 5.28
C ASN A 98 31.01 5.14 5.24
N SER A 99 30.34 5.02 4.07
CA SER A 99 28.98 5.52 3.84
C SER A 99 27.90 4.50 4.20
N SER A 100 28.29 3.25 4.46
CA SER A 100 27.39 2.22 5.00
C SER A 100 28.05 1.46 6.12
N ARG A 101 27.24 1.05 7.10
CA ARG A 101 27.68 0.24 8.22
C ARG A 101 26.75 -0.95 8.41
N LEU A 102 27.33 -2.14 8.54
CA LEU A 102 26.59 -3.33 8.94
C LEU A 102 26.37 -3.28 10.45
N LEU A 103 25.12 -3.14 10.88
CA LEU A 103 24.75 -3.13 12.30
C LEU A 103 24.38 -4.53 12.81
N LEU A 104 23.75 -5.34 11.95
CA LEU A 104 23.36 -6.72 12.25
C LEU A 104 23.62 -7.57 11.02
N GLY A 105 24.44 -8.61 11.15
CA GLY A 105 24.67 -9.59 10.10
C GLY A 105 23.44 -10.48 9.91
N SER A 106 23.03 -10.71 8.66
CA SER A 106 21.97 -11.69 8.34
C SER A 106 22.42 -13.15 8.45
N GLY A 107 23.66 -13.40 8.90
CA GLY A 107 24.35 -14.71 8.85
C GLY A 107 23.71 -15.84 9.66
N ASP A 108 22.84 -15.53 10.62
CA ASP A 108 22.31 -16.50 11.59
C ASP A 108 20.82 -16.86 11.38
N GLY A 109 20.29 -16.66 10.17
CA GLY A 109 18.89 -16.95 9.89
C GLY A 109 17.91 -16.06 10.66
N LEU A 110 18.36 -14.86 11.08
CA LEU A 110 17.60 -13.92 11.90
C LEU A 110 16.35 -13.37 11.21
N ALA A 111 16.25 -13.39 9.87
CA ALA A 111 15.09 -12.95 9.09
C ALA A 111 14.41 -11.68 9.69
N PHE A 112 14.99 -10.50 9.44
CA PHE A 112 14.43 -9.23 9.91
C PHE A 112 13.06 -8.95 9.26
N GLN A 113 12.06 -8.57 10.06
CA GLN A 113 10.66 -8.50 9.64
C GLN A 113 10.02 -7.14 9.89
N SER A 114 10.37 -6.45 10.98
CA SER A 114 9.76 -5.19 11.37
C SER A 114 10.78 -4.21 11.95
N PHE A 115 10.51 -2.92 11.77
CA PHE A 115 11.38 -1.83 12.19
C PHE A 115 10.56 -0.77 12.90
N LEU A 116 11.08 -0.26 14.01
CA LEU A 116 10.54 0.89 14.72
C LEU A 116 11.68 1.85 15.01
N VAL A 117 11.63 3.04 14.43
CA VAL A 117 12.61 4.11 14.64
C VAL A 117 12.06 5.09 15.65
N ASP A 118 12.90 5.50 16.59
CA ASP A 118 12.65 6.65 17.45
C ASP A 118 13.76 7.67 17.23
N GLU A 119 13.45 8.71 16.48
CA GLU A 119 14.38 9.79 16.16
C GLU A 119 14.75 10.60 17.40
N THR A 120 13.81 10.79 18.33
CA THR A 120 14.02 11.62 19.53
C THR A 120 15.00 11.00 20.51
N ARG A 121 15.00 9.67 20.60
CA ARG A 121 15.89 8.89 21.48
C ARG A 121 17.02 8.20 20.73
N ALA A 122 17.15 8.49 19.43
CA ALA A 122 18.17 7.97 18.53
C ALA A 122 18.35 6.45 18.64
N TRP A 123 17.26 5.69 18.58
CA TRP A 123 17.33 4.22 18.55
C TRP A 123 16.48 3.63 17.43
N LEU A 124 16.88 2.44 17.02
CA LEU A 124 16.18 1.59 16.07
C LEU A 124 15.89 0.25 16.73
N MET A 125 14.62 -0.13 16.80
CA MET A 125 14.20 -1.45 17.23
C MET A 125 13.88 -2.31 16.01
N VAL A 126 14.35 -3.55 16.03
CA VAL A 126 14.22 -4.49 14.91
C VAL A 126 13.59 -5.79 15.41
N GLY A 127 12.44 -6.14 14.83
CA GLY A 127 11.80 -7.42 15.03
C GLY A 127 12.34 -8.46 14.04
N ALA A 128 12.70 -9.62 14.56
CA ALA A 128 13.38 -10.68 13.82
C ALA A 128 12.79 -12.06 14.19
N LYS A 129 13.33 -13.13 13.63
CA LYS A 129 13.05 -14.51 14.03
C LYS A 129 13.53 -14.75 15.47
N ASN A 130 12.56 -15.03 16.34
CA ASN A 130 12.70 -15.29 17.78
C ASN A 130 13.35 -14.16 18.59
N HIS A 131 13.59 -12.99 18.00
CA HIS A 131 14.35 -11.92 18.64
C HIS A 131 13.76 -10.55 18.38
N ILE A 132 13.96 -9.67 19.36
CA ILE A 132 13.78 -8.22 19.22
C ILE A 132 15.12 -7.58 19.57
N PHE A 133 15.66 -6.76 18.67
CA PHE A 133 16.90 -6.02 18.85
C PHE A 133 16.61 -4.55 19.10
N LEU A 134 17.40 -3.91 19.96
CA LEU A 134 17.44 -2.46 20.12
C LEU A 134 18.86 -1.97 19.82
N LEU A 135 18.97 -1.09 18.83
CA LEU A 135 20.23 -0.49 18.38
C LEU A 135 20.22 0.99 18.70
N HIS A 136 21.33 1.48 19.26
CA HIS A 136 21.55 2.92 19.44
C HIS A 136 22.17 3.50 18.17
N LEU A 137 21.51 4.49 17.56
CA LEU A 137 21.96 5.14 16.33
C LEU A 137 23.17 6.05 16.57
N ASP A 138 23.26 6.64 17.76
CA ASP A 138 24.41 7.49 18.17
C ASP A 138 25.65 6.66 18.51
N ARG A 139 25.46 5.40 18.92
CA ARG A 139 26.53 4.50 19.38
C ARG A 139 26.54 3.19 18.58
N PRO A 140 26.75 3.26 17.26
CA PRO A 140 26.62 2.10 16.38
C PRO A 140 27.72 1.03 16.58
N ASN A 141 28.76 1.33 17.37
CA ASN A 141 29.82 0.40 17.77
C ASN A 141 29.44 -0.52 18.94
N GLU A 142 28.40 -0.18 19.71
CA GLU A 142 27.98 -1.00 20.83
C GLU A 142 27.20 -2.23 20.37
N GLU A 143 27.32 -3.33 21.11
CA GLU A 143 26.48 -4.50 20.85
C GLU A 143 25.00 -4.18 21.06
N PRO A 144 24.13 -4.51 20.11
CA PRO A 144 22.69 -4.32 20.26
C PRO A 144 22.14 -5.08 21.47
N GLN A 145 21.26 -4.43 22.22
CA GLN A 145 20.48 -5.16 23.22
C GLN A 145 19.50 -6.10 22.51
N LYS A 146 19.30 -7.30 23.06
CA LYS A 146 18.42 -8.30 22.46
C LYS A 146 17.53 -8.99 23.48
N VAL A 147 16.29 -9.22 23.08
CA VAL A 147 15.31 -10.05 23.80
C VAL A 147 15.09 -11.31 22.98
N PHE A 148 15.28 -12.48 23.60
CA PHE A 148 14.93 -13.76 23.00
C PHE A 148 13.47 -14.09 23.34
N TRP A 149 12.62 -14.16 22.31
CA TRP A 149 11.18 -14.41 22.44
C TRP A 149 10.71 -15.45 21.41
N PRO A 150 11.07 -16.73 21.60
CA PRO A 150 10.62 -17.82 20.73
C PRO A 150 9.16 -18.22 21.01
N ALA A 151 8.57 -18.97 20.07
CA ALA A 151 7.29 -19.64 20.29
C ALA A 151 7.46 -20.80 21.31
N ARG A 152 6.36 -21.20 21.97
CA ARG A 152 6.39 -22.34 22.90
C ARG A 152 6.66 -23.63 22.13
N LYS A 153 7.36 -24.60 22.75
CA LYS A 153 7.69 -25.90 22.13
C LYS A 153 6.45 -26.60 21.56
N GLU A 154 5.36 -26.63 22.31
CA GLU A 154 4.08 -27.21 21.87
C GLU A 154 3.52 -26.56 20.59
N GLN A 155 3.68 -25.24 20.43
CA GLN A 155 3.24 -24.50 19.25
C GLN A 155 4.12 -24.84 18.04
N VAL A 156 5.43 -24.94 18.26
CA VAL A 156 6.39 -25.34 17.23
C VAL A 156 6.08 -26.75 16.73
N GLU A 157 5.85 -27.70 17.63
CA GLU A 157 5.49 -29.07 17.25
C GLU A 157 4.15 -29.13 16.50
N ARG A 158 3.14 -28.39 16.96
CA ARG A 158 1.85 -28.28 16.25
C ARG A 158 2.02 -27.70 14.84
N CYS A 159 2.85 -26.67 14.69
CA CYS A 159 3.17 -26.06 13.39
C CYS A 159 3.82 -27.08 12.44
N ARG A 160 4.77 -27.87 12.94
CA ARG A 160 5.44 -28.95 12.17
C ARG A 160 4.47 -30.04 11.76
N LEU A 161 3.61 -30.49 12.68
CA LEU A 161 2.58 -31.48 12.40
C LEU A 161 1.53 -30.99 11.39
N ALA A 162 1.33 -29.67 11.30
CA ALA A 162 0.49 -29.04 10.28
C ALA A 162 1.17 -28.94 8.89
N GLY A 163 2.37 -29.52 8.72
CA GLY A 163 3.09 -29.58 7.45
C GLY A 163 3.86 -28.31 7.08
N LYS A 164 4.07 -27.39 8.02
CA LYS A 164 4.83 -26.15 7.81
C LYS A 164 6.34 -26.37 7.93
N ASN A 165 7.11 -25.53 7.26
CA ASN A 165 8.57 -25.64 7.27
C ASN A 165 9.15 -25.31 8.66
N ALA A 166 9.90 -26.26 9.22
CA ALA A 166 10.46 -26.15 10.56
C ALA A 166 11.46 -24.99 10.73
N GLU A 167 12.15 -24.59 9.66
CA GLU A 167 13.20 -23.57 9.69
C GLU A 167 12.68 -22.19 9.29
N THR A 168 11.81 -22.11 8.29
CA THR A 168 11.35 -20.82 7.72
C THR A 168 9.98 -20.37 8.22
N GLU A 169 9.18 -21.26 8.81
CA GLU A 169 7.78 -20.97 9.20
C GLU A 169 7.50 -21.22 10.69
N CYS A 170 8.03 -22.30 11.27
CA CYS A 170 7.76 -22.70 12.66
C CYS A 170 8.67 -22.02 13.70
N ALA A 171 8.71 -20.70 13.65
CA ALA A 171 9.32 -19.86 14.68
C ALA A 171 8.42 -18.66 15.01
N ASN A 172 8.80 -17.88 16.02
CA ASN A 172 8.14 -16.61 16.28
C ASN A 172 8.81 -15.50 15.47
N PHE A 173 8.18 -15.06 14.38
CA PHE A 173 8.66 -13.95 13.59
C PHE A 173 7.99 -12.65 14.07
N ILE A 174 8.77 -11.68 14.56
CA ILE A 174 8.22 -10.43 15.10
C ILE A 174 7.81 -9.50 13.96
N ARG A 175 6.50 -9.43 13.68
CA ARG A 175 5.91 -8.72 12.53
C ARG A 175 5.44 -7.31 12.87
N LEU A 176 5.20 -7.01 14.15
CA LEU A 176 4.70 -5.71 14.61
C LEU A 176 5.53 -5.18 15.77
N LEU A 177 5.95 -3.92 15.66
CA LEU A 177 6.50 -3.12 16.74
C LEU A 177 5.82 -1.75 16.67
N GLN A 178 5.15 -1.35 17.76
CA GLN A 178 4.44 -0.07 17.84
C GLN A 178 4.70 0.63 19.17
N PRO A 179 4.93 1.95 19.17
CA PRO A 179 5.07 2.70 20.41
C PRO A 179 3.75 2.68 21.19
N PHE A 180 3.77 2.27 22.45
CA PHE A 180 2.59 2.30 23.31
C PHE A 180 2.65 3.49 24.26
N ASN A 181 3.78 3.68 24.94
CA ASN A 181 4.06 4.84 25.77
C ASN A 181 5.57 5.10 25.81
N ARG A 182 6.02 6.04 26.65
CA ARG A 182 7.45 6.38 26.76
C ARG A 182 8.31 5.22 27.24
N SER A 183 7.78 4.26 27.99
CA SER A 183 8.53 3.15 28.59
C SER A 183 8.24 1.79 27.97
N HIS A 184 7.25 1.65 27.09
CA HIS A 184 6.82 0.37 26.55
C HIS A 184 6.57 0.45 25.05
N VAL A 185 7.03 -0.59 24.36
CA VAL A 185 6.69 -0.90 22.97
C VAL A 185 5.76 -2.10 22.97
N PHE A 186 4.70 -2.04 22.18
CA PHE A 186 3.82 -3.19 21.94
C PHE A 186 4.37 -3.99 20.75
N ALA A 187 4.60 -5.29 20.97
CA ALA A 187 5.20 -6.18 19.98
C ALA A 187 4.28 -7.37 19.71
N CYS A 188 4.18 -7.79 18.45
CA CYS A 188 3.50 -9.02 18.07
C CYS A 188 4.33 -9.85 17.10
N GLY A 189 4.19 -11.16 17.19
CA GLY A 189 4.82 -12.09 16.26
C GLY A 189 3.93 -13.30 15.94
N THR A 190 4.35 -14.06 14.94
CA THR A 190 3.59 -15.20 14.37
C THR A 190 3.41 -16.36 15.35
N GLY A 191 4.27 -16.47 16.37
CA GLY A 191 4.18 -17.52 17.40
C GLY A 191 4.11 -18.94 16.84
N SER A 192 4.83 -19.24 15.75
CA SER A 192 4.73 -20.50 15.00
C SER A 192 3.30 -20.84 14.56
N TYR A 193 2.70 -19.96 13.75
CA TYR A 193 1.29 -20.08 13.33
C TYR A 193 0.29 -20.07 14.50
N GLN A 194 0.64 -19.40 15.60
CA GLN A 194 -0.28 -19.04 16.66
C GLN A 194 0.12 -17.66 17.19
N PRO A 195 -0.36 -16.57 16.55
CA PRO A 195 0.13 -15.23 16.83
C PRO A 195 0.02 -14.84 18.30
N ILE A 196 1.06 -14.18 18.81
CA ILE A 196 1.17 -13.70 20.19
C ILE A 196 1.63 -12.26 20.21
N CYS A 197 1.16 -11.51 21.20
CA CYS A 197 1.58 -10.13 21.46
C CYS A 197 2.02 -9.96 22.91
N ALA A 198 2.89 -8.99 23.19
CA ALA A 198 3.34 -8.64 24.53
C ALA A 198 3.92 -7.21 24.53
N PHE A 199 4.09 -6.64 25.73
CA PHE A 199 4.86 -5.42 25.90
C PHE A 199 6.35 -5.73 26.07
N VAL A 200 7.17 -4.86 25.48
CA VAL A 200 8.61 -4.78 25.71
C VAL A 200 8.87 -3.50 26.49
N GLN A 201 9.37 -3.64 27.71
CA GLN A 201 9.78 -2.53 28.54
C GLN A 201 11.13 -2.01 28.05
N LEU A 202 11.16 -0.72 27.73
CA LEU A 202 12.36 0.06 27.46
C LEU A 202 13.02 0.38 28.81
N GLY A 203 14.32 0.20 28.91
CA GLY A 203 15.05 0.53 30.12
C GLY A 203 14.92 2.00 30.52
N ALA A 204 14.81 2.27 31.83
CA ALA A 204 14.63 3.63 32.38
C ALA A 204 15.76 4.62 31.98
N ARG A 205 16.89 4.09 31.54
CA ARG A 205 18.04 4.83 31.01
C ARG A 205 18.57 4.21 29.72
N ALA A 206 17.71 3.84 28.79
CA ALA A 206 18.16 3.33 27.48
C ALA A 206 19.20 4.24 26.80
N GLN A 207 19.27 5.53 27.14
CA GLN A 207 20.23 6.48 26.61
C GLN A 207 21.64 6.45 27.27
N GLU A 208 21.81 5.84 28.45
CA GLU A 208 23.07 5.87 29.20
C GLU A 208 23.86 4.54 29.07
N PRO A 209 25.20 4.57 29.03
CA PRO A 209 26.03 3.37 29.18
C PRO A 209 25.73 2.69 30.52
N GLY A 210 25.28 1.44 30.49
CA GLY A 210 24.86 0.69 31.69
C GLY A 210 23.39 0.87 32.08
N GLY A 211 22.55 1.44 31.22
CA GLY A 211 21.10 1.44 31.37
C GLY A 211 20.53 0.03 31.46
N SER A 212 19.41 -0.13 32.19
CA SER A 212 18.72 -1.42 32.33
C SER A 212 18.37 -2.00 30.95
N PRO A 213 18.60 -3.30 30.70
CA PRO A 213 18.34 -3.90 29.41
C PRO A 213 16.86 -3.84 29.05
N ILE A 214 16.53 -3.86 27.76
CA ILE A 214 15.16 -4.12 27.31
C ILE A 214 14.67 -5.47 27.83
N GLN A 215 13.41 -5.52 28.28
CA GLN A 215 12.84 -6.72 28.87
C GLN A 215 11.44 -7.00 28.33
N LEU A 216 11.17 -8.28 28.05
CA LEU A 216 9.82 -8.73 27.73
C LEU A 216 8.98 -8.78 29.01
N VAL A 217 7.82 -8.15 28.99
CA VAL A 217 6.88 -8.16 30.11
C VAL A 217 6.06 -9.46 30.07
N ALA A 218 6.55 -10.52 30.73
CA ALA A 218 6.03 -11.89 30.58
C ALA A 218 4.54 -12.05 30.93
N ASN A 219 4.04 -11.32 31.92
CA ASN A 219 2.62 -11.34 32.32
C ASN A 219 1.69 -10.56 31.36
N SER A 220 2.24 -9.89 30.35
CA SER A 220 1.46 -9.18 29.33
C SER A 220 1.18 -9.98 28.07
N VAL A 221 1.67 -11.22 27.99
CA VAL A 221 1.50 -12.06 26.79
C VAL A 221 0.02 -12.33 26.54
N GLU A 222 -0.46 -11.91 25.37
CA GLU A 222 -1.85 -12.05 24.94
C GLU A 222 -1.93 -12.65 23.52
N SER A 223 -3.13 -13.08 23.12
CA SER A 223 -3.35 -13.57 21.76
C SER A 223 -3.15 -12.45 20.74
N GLY A 224 -2.41 -12.76 19.68
CA GLY A 224 -2.20 -11.91 18.52
C GLY A 224 -3.20 -12.15 17.39
N ARG A 225 -4.24 -12.98 17.59
CA ARG A 225 -5.25 -13.25 16.56
C ARG A 225 -5.96 -11.95 16.16
N GLY A 226 -5.95 -11.62 14.86
CA GLY A 226 -6.47 -10.35 14.35
C GLY A 226 -5.57 -9.14 14.59
N LYS A 227 -4.41 -9.32 15.24
CA LYS A 227 -3.39 -8.28 15.51
C LYS A 227 -2.11 -8.48 14.72
N CYS A 228 -1.79 -9.73 14.40
CA CYS A 228 -0.58 -10.17 13.69
C CYS A 228 -0.92 -11.40 12.84
N PRO A 229 -0.32 -11.55 11.65
CA PRO A 229 -0.58 -12.70 10.78
C PRO A 229 -0.05 -13.99 11.36
N PHE A 230 -0.63 -15.11 10.91
CA PHE A 230 -0.19 -16.46 11.26
C PHE A 230 1.09 -16.85 10.52
N SER A 231 1.16 -16.53 9.22
CA SER A 231 2.35 -16.80 8.40
C SER A 231 3.34 -15.63 8.45
N PRO A 232 4.65 -15.89 8.49
CA PRO A 232 5.66 -14.83 8.38
C PRO A 232 5.70 -14.16 7.00
N HIS A 233 5.13 -14.79 5.98
CA HIS A 233 5.13 -14.29 4.60
C HIS A 233 3.86 -13.52 4.22
N GLU A 234 2.85 -13.55 5.09
CA GLU A 234 1.58 -12.87 4.83
C GLU A 234 1.76 -11.34 4.94
N PRO A 235 1.27 -10.57 3.95
CA PRO A 235 1.25 -9.12 4.05
C PRO A 235 0.34 -8.67 5.19
N PHE A 236 0.73 -7.58 5.84
CA PHE A 236 0.14 -7.15 7.09
C PHE A 236 0.33 -5.66 7.28
N THR A 237 -0.62 -5.02 7.97
CA THR A 237 -0.42 -3.66 8.48
C THR A 237 -0.96 -3.54 9.91
N GLY A 238 -0.32 -2.71 10.72
CA GLY A 238 -0.72 -2.44 12.09
C GLY A 238 -0.36 -1.03 12.53
N LEU A 239 -1.28 -0.37 13.24
CA LEU A 239 -1.17 0.99 13.73
C LEU A 239 -1.78 1.06 15.14
N LEU A 240 -0.99 1.49 16.12
CA LEU A 240 -1.43 1.62 17.52
C LEU A 240 -1.72 3.07 17.86
N ILE A 241 -2.96 3.37 18.27
CA ILE A 241 -3.41 4.72 18.63
C ILE A 241 -4.17 4.64 19.94
N ASP A 242 -3.78 5.42 20.95
CA ASP A 242 -4.48 5.53 22.24
C ASP A 242 -4.82 4.18 22.90
N GLY A 243 -3.93 3.18 22.73
CA GLY A 243 -4.10 1.82 23.26
C GLY A 243 -5.04 0.91 22.46
N GLU A 244 -5.51 1.36 21.29
CA GLU A 244 -6.27 0.57 20.34
C GLU A 244 -5.40 0.25 19.10
N LEU A 245 -5.25 -1.04 18.80
CA LEU A 245 -4.54 -1.50 17.62
C LEU A 245 -5.51 -1.65 16.46
N TYR A 246 -5.26 -0.88 15.40
CA TYR A 246 -5.85 -1.04 14.08
C TYR A 246 -4.96 -1.97 13.27
N SER A 247 -5.51 -3.03 12.70
CA SER A 247 -4.72 -4.06 12.01
C SER A 247 -5.44 -4.63 10.81
N GLY A 248 -4.74 -4.68 9.67
CA GLY A 248 -5.18 -5.40 8.48
C GLY A 248 -4.42 -6.71 8.38
N THR A 249 -5.10 -7.84 8.64
CA THR A 249 -4.48 -9.16 8.72
C THR A 249 -5.49 -10.28 8.55
N SER A 250 -5.04 -11.50 8.28
CA SER A 250 -5.85 -12.70 8.49
C SER A 250 -6.13 -12.98 9.97
N SER A 251 -7.30 -13.55 10.23
CA SER A 251 -7.73 -13.98 11.57
C SER A 251 -7.73 -15.49 11.74
N ASP A 252 -7.22 -16.23 10.78
CA ASP A 252 -7.24 -17.68 10.72
C ASP A 252 -5.91 -18.23 10.21
N PHE A 253 -5.69 -19.51 10.46
CA PHE A 253 -4.44 -20.18 10.12
C PHE A 253 -4.20 -20.28 8.60
N MET A 254 -5.26 -20.33 7.78
CA MET A 254 -5.14 -20.48 6.33
C MET A 254 -4.83 -19.16 5.62
N GLY A 255 -5.03 -18.01 6.27
CA GLY A 255 -4.82 -16.70 5.67
C GLY A 255 -5.98 -16.21 4.80
N SER A 256 -7.13 -16.91 4.78
CA SER A 256 -8.24 -16.59 3.89
C SER A 256 -9.25 -15.62 4.51
N ASN A 257 -9.33 -15.52 5.84
CA ASN A 257 -10.23 -14.59 6.53
C ASN A 257 -9.48 -13.31 6.93
N ALA A 258 -9.01 -12.60 5.91
CA ALA A 258 -8.40 -11.28 6.02
C ALA A 258 -9.48 -10.22 6.28
N ALA A 259 -9.21 -9.36 7.27
CA ALA A 259 -10.12 -8.28 7.65
C ALA A 259 -9.34 -7.11 8.26
N PHE A 260 -10.00 -5.96 8.32
CA PHE A 260 -9.48 -4.80 9.02
C PHE A 260 -10.11 -4.72 10.41
N PHE A 261 -9.28 -4.83 11.44
CA PHE A 261 -9.66 -4.94 12.84
C PHE A 261 -9.33 -3.67 13.62
N ARG A 262 -10.07 -3.42 14.69
CA ARG A 262 -9.62 -2.62 15.84
C ARG A 262 -9.78 -3.43 17.11
N THR A 263 -8.71 -3.56 17.87
CA THR A 263 -8.67 -4.30 19.13
C THR A 263 -8.05 -3.46 20.24
N ARG A 264 -8.61 -3.50 21.45
CA ARG A 264 -7.93 -2.89 22.60
C ARG A 264 -6.77 -3.75 23.07
N VAL A 265 -5.62 -3.14 23.25
CA VAL A 265 -4.45 -3.79 23.85
C VAL A 265 -4.71 -3.99 25.35
N HIS A 266 -4.29 -5.14 25.91
CA HIS A 266 -4.35 -5.41 27.35
C HIS A 266 -5.78 -5.40 27.96
N LYS A 267 -6.80 -5.63 27.13
CA LYS A 267 -8.20 -5.83 27.57
C LYS A 267 -8.80 -7.06 26.89
N ALA A 268 -9.89 -7.57 27.47
CA ALA A 268 -10.55 -8.78 27.00
C ALA A 268 -10.93 -8.71 25.51
N ALA A 269 -10.80 -9.85 24.83
CA ALA A 269 -10.99 -10.02 23.39
C ALA A 269 -12.39 -9.69 22.86
N GLN A 270 -13.37 -9.40 23.72
CA GLN A 270 -14.74 -9.09 23.30
C GLN A 270 -14.94 -7.66 22.80
N ASN A 271 -13.97 -6.77 23.00
CA ASN A 271 -14.02 -5.38 22.52
C ASN A 271 -13.23 -5.23 21.22
N TYR A 272 -13.67 -5.91 20.16
CA TYR A 272 -13.10 -5.75 18.83
C TYR A 272 -14.15 -5.29 17.82
N ILE A 273 -13.70 -4.52 16.83
CA ILE A 273 -14.46 -4.18 15.64
C ILE A 273 -13.72 -4.77 14.45
N ARG A 274 -14.45 -5.27 13.45
CA ARG A 274 -13.86 -5.74 12.19
C ARG A 274 -14.74 -5.42 10.99
N THR A 275 -14.18 -5.54 9.79
CA THR A 275 -14.97 -5.58 8.55
C THR A 275 -15.86 -6.83 8.50
N GLU A 276 -16.95 -6.78 7.74
CA GLU A 276 -17.85 -7.92 7.63
C GLU A 276 -17.14 -9.14 7.01
N GLN A 277 -17.55 -10.34 7.42
CA GLN A 277 -16.96 -11.59 6.93
C GLN A 277 -17.77 -12.16 5.77
N ASN A 278 -17.08 -12.75 4.78
CA ASN A 278 -17.71 -13.40 3.62
C ASN A 278 -18.62 -12.46 2.82
N GLN A 279 -18.24 -11.18 2.73
CA GLN A 279 -18.93 -10.14 2.01
C GLN A 279 -17.92 -9.41 1.14
N ASP A 280 -17.77 -9.87 -0.11
CA ASP A 280 -16.71 -9.41 -1.01
C ASP A 280 -16.81 -7.91 -1.32
N HIS A 281 -18.00 -7.32 -1.19
CA HIS A 281 -18.20 -5.87 -1.31
C HIS A 281 -17.44 -5.07 -0.23
N TRP A 282 -17.18 -5.65 0.95
CA TRP A 282 -16.30 -5.04 1.95
C TRP A 282 -14.84 -5.21 1.56
N LEU A 283 -14.41 -6.45 1.43
CA LEU A 283 -13.04 -6.83 1.13
C LEU A 283 -13.03 -8.14 0.34
N ASN A 284 -12.27 -8.19 -0.76
CA ASN A 284 -12.18 -9.37 -1.61
C ASN A 284 -10.73 -9.82 -1.81
N GLU A 285 -10.30 -10.84 -1.08
CA GLU A 285 -8.89 -11.29 -1.05
C GLU A 285 -7.90 -10.11 -0.81
N PRO A 286 -8.10 -9.27 0.22
CA PRO A 286 -7.34 -8.06 0.40
C PRO A 286 -5.89 -8.34 0.79
N VAL A 287 -4.98 -7.52 0.27
CA VAL A 287 -3.59 -7.42 0.69
C VAL A 287 -3.38 -6.04 1.29
N PHE A 288 -3.21 -5.99 2.62
CA PHE A 288 -3.00 -4.76 3.37
C PHE A 288 -1.55 -4.28 3.28
N ILE A 289 -1.37 -2.97 3.16
CA ILE A 289 -0.07 -2.36 2.86
C ILE A 289 0.32 -1.33 3.93
N GLY A 290 -0.61 -0.47 4.35
CA GLY A 290 -0.33 0.59 5.32
C GLY A 290 -1.60 1.10 5.99
N ALA A 291 -1.47 1.57 7.23
CA ALA A 291 -2.54 2.23 7.96
C ALA A 291 -2.02 3.51 8.61
N TYR A 292 -2.82 4.58 8.58
CA TYR A 292 -2.41 5.92 9.02
C TYR A 292 -3.57 6.66 9.68
N LEU A 293 -3.28 7.35 10.78
CA LEU A 293 -4.20 8.29 11.42
C LEU A 293 -4.09 9.63 10.69
N ILE A 294 -5.21 10.11 10.17
CA ILE A 294 -5.30 11.41 9.50
C ILE A 294 -6.42 12.22 10.18
N PRO A 295 -6.09 13.33 10.85
CA PRO A 295 -7.09 14.26 11.38
C PRO A 295 -7.82 14.97 10.23
N ASP A 296 -9.15 14.95 10.25
CA ASP A 296 -9.95 15.65 9.24
C ASP A 296 -10.15 17.14 9.59
N THR A 297 -10.33 17.43 10.88
CA THR A 297 -10.56 18.78 11.40
C THR A 297 -9.67 19.02 12.62
N HIS A 298 -9.78 20.20 13.24
CA HIS A 298 -9.14 20.46 14.54
C HIS A 298 -9.77 19.67 15.70
N ASN A 299 -10.94 19.06 15.49
CA ASN A 299 -11.62 18.24 16.46
C ASN A 299 -11.17 16.78 16.33
N ALA A 300 -10.52 16.25 17.38
CA ALA A 300 -10.04 14.87 17.42
C ALA A 300 -11.16 13.81 17.30
N HIS A 301 -12.42 14.18 17.48
CA HIS A 301 -13.56 13.28 17.23
C HIS A 301 -13.82 13.01 15.74
N ASP A 302 -13.29 13.87 14.85
CA ASP A 302 -13.44 13.72 13.41
C ASP A 302 -12.30 12.93 12.78
N ASP A 303 -11.28 12.56 13.58
CA ASP A 303 -10.13 11.76 13.18
C ASP A 303 -10.54 10.46 12.48
N LYS A 304 -9.84 10.15 11.39
CA LYS A 304 -10.08 8.94 10.61
C LYS A 304 -8.81 8.13 10.48
N VAL A 305 -8.98 6.81 10.46
CA VAL A 305 -7.91 5.88 10.14
C VAL A 305 -8.09 5.45 8.69
N TYR A 306 -7.08 5.75 7.88
CA TYR A 306 -6.99 5.36 6.49
C TYR A 306 -6.16 4.10 6.37
N VAL A 307 -6.66 3.11 5.64
CA VAL A 307 -5.96 1.87 5.32
C VAL A 307 -5.80 1.73 3.82
N PHE A 308 -4.57 1.51 3.39
CA PHE A 308 -4.19 1.25 2.01
C PHE A 308 -4.07 -0.24 1.79
N LEU A 309 -4.74 -0.73 0.76
CA LEU A 309 -4.74 -2.13 0.38
C LEU A 309 -4.80 -2.29 -1.13
N ARG A 310 -4.62 -3.51 -1.60
CA ARG A 310 -5.05 -3.93 -2.93
C ARG A 310 -5.91 -5.17 -2.81
N GLU A 311 -6.88 -5.34 -3.69
CA GLU A 311 -7.82 -6.46 -3.63
C GLU A 311 -8.28 -6.88 -5.03
N THR A 312 -8.91 -8.05 -5.12
CA THR A 312 -9.51 -8.54 -6.37
C THR A 312 -10.77 -7.72 -6.68
N ALA A 313 -10.80 -7.05 -7.83
CA ALA A 313 -11.91 -6.21 -8.27
C ALA A 313 -13.17 -7.04 -8.55
N LEU A 314 -14.32 -6.58 -8.06
CA LEU A 314 -15.63 -7.16 -8.37
C LEU A 314 -16.27 -6.49 -9.59
N GLU A 315 -15.94 -5.22 -9.78
CA GLU A 315 -16.42 -4.36 -10.86
C GLU A 315 -15.79 -4.69 -12.22
N ALA A 316 -14.68 -5.44 -12.22
CA ALA A 316 -14.07 -5.93 -13.46
C ALA A 316 -15.01 -6.96 -14.10
N GLY A 317 -15.48 -6.67 -15.31
CA GLY A 317 -16.47 -7.49 -16.01
C GLY A 317 -16.08 -8.98 -16.09
N GLN A 318 -17.07 -9.84 -16.33
CA GLN A 318 -16.94 -11.32 -16.24
C GLN A 318 -15.78 -11.94 -17.06
N TRP A 319 -15.24 -11.21 -18.05
CA TRP A 319 -14.12 -11.65 -18.89
C TRP A 319 -12.73 -11.28 -18.32
N GLU A 320 -12.63 -10.30 -17.43
CA GLU A 320 -11.41 -9.88 -16.71
C GLU A 320 -11.41 -10.43 -15.27
N ARG A 321 -11.85 -11.69 -15.10
CA ARG A 321 -11.80 -12.35 -13.79
C ARG A 321 -10.37 -12.29 -13.27
N ARG A 322 -10.18 -11.51 -12.20
CA ARG A 322 -8.93 -11.32 -11.43
C ARG A 322 -8.09 -10.08 -11.78
N ARG A 323 -8.71 -8.96 -12.13
CA ARG A 323 -8.03 -7.66 -12.05
C ARG A 323 -7.84 -7.26 -10.59
N ILE A 324 -6.64 -6.77 -10.25
CA ILE A 324 -6.33 -6.24 -8.93
C ILE A 324 -6.54 -4.74 -8.96
N HIS A 325 -7.13 -4.16 -7.91
CA HIS A 325 -7.22 -2.72 -7.74
C HIS A 325 -6.53 -2.27 -6.45
N ALA A 326 -5.73 -1.21 -6.57
CA ALA A 326 -5.27 -0.45 -5.41
C ALA A 326 -6.47 0.32 -4.82
N ARG A 327 -6.60 0.31 -3.50
CA ARG A 327 -7.67 1.00 -2.79
C ARG A 327 -7.17 1.70 -1.54
N VAL A 328 -7.88 2.77 -1.20
CA VAL A 328 -7.85 3.38 0.12
C VAL A 328 -9.20 3.19 0.76
N ALA A 329 -9.23 2.74 2.01
CA ALA A 329 -10.42 2.71 2.83
C ALA A 329 -10.23 3.59 4.07
N ARG A 330 -11.34 4.06 4.64
CA ARG A 330 -11.36 4.88 5.85
C ARG A 330 -12.36 4.35 6.86
N VAL A 331 -12.08 4.57 8.13
CA VAL A 331 -13.01 4.41 9.26
C VAL A 331 -12.86 5.59 10.22
N CYS A 332 -13.94 5.98 10.90
CA CYS A 332 -13.85 6.97 11.96
C CYS A 332 -13.18 6.36 13.21
N LYS A 333 -12.28 7.11 13.85
CA LYS A 333 -11.56 6.67 15.04
C LYS A 333 -12.52 6.28 16.17
N ASN A 334 -13.60 7.04 16.34
CA ASN A 334 -14.62 6.87 17.38
C ASN A 334 -15.77 5.91 17.01
N ASP A 335 -15.71 5.22 15.86
CA ASP A 335 -16.73 4.25 15.46
C ASP A 335 -16.84 3.14 16.51
N VAL A 336 -18.05 2.85 17.00
CA VAL A 336 -18.30 1.79 18.02
C VAL A 336 -19.08 0.60 17.46
N GLY A 337 -19.34 0.61 16.15
CA GLY A 337 -20.23 -0.30 15.48
C GLY A 337 -21.70 -0.02 15.74
N GLY A 338 -22.57 -0.85 15.16
CA GLY A 338 -24.01 -0.67 15.27
C GLY A 338 -24.61 -1.32 16.52
N LYS A 339 -25.77 -0.79 16.95
CA LYS A 339 -26.50 -1.26 18.15
C LYS A 339 -27.33 -2.53 17.91
N ARG A 340 -27.78 -2.77 16.68
CA ARG A 340 -28.68 -3.89 16.31
C ARG A 340 -28.15 -4.62 15.08
N GLY A 341 -27.94 -3.91 13.97
CA GLY A 341 -27.11 -4.36 12.86
C GLY A 341 -25.64 -3.99 13.12
N LEU A 342 -24.70 -4.64 12.42
CA LEU A 342 -23.26 -4.33 12.48
C LEU A 342 -22.66 -4.34 13.90
N ILE A 343 -23.13 -5.24 14.76
CA ILE A 343 -22.56 -5.42 16.12
C ILE A 343 -21.11 -5.90 15.97
N ASN A 344 -20.16 -5.19 16.60
CA ASN A 344 -18.72 -5.44 16.47
C ASN A 344 -18.22 -5.36 15.01
N ARG A 345 -18.84 -4.49 14.22
CA ARG A 345 -18.51 -4.22 12.82
C ARG A 345 -18.40 -2.73 12.56
N TRP A 346 -17.55 -2.33 11.63
CA TRP A 346 -17.41 -0.91 11.29
C TRP A 346 -18.74 -0.37 10.76
N SER A 347 -19.19 0.77 11.26
CA SER A 347 -20.35 1.48 10.70
C SER A 347 -19.94 2.58 9.71
N THR A 348 -18.65 2.95 9.73
CA THR A 348 -18.07 4.07 8.97
C THR A 348 -17.07 3.63 7.91
N PHE A 349 -17.02 2.33 7.61
CA PHE A 349 -16.11 1.79 6.61
C PHE A 349 -16.53 2.20 5.20
N LEU A 350 -15.65 2.90 4.50
CA LEU A 350 -15.82 3.30 3.10
C LEU A 350 -14.51 3.04 2.36
N LYS A 351 -14.57 2.57 1.11
CA LYS A 351 -13.40 2.32 0.25
C LYS A 351 -13.55 2.96 -1.12
N ALA A 352 -12.44 3.41 -1.69
CA ALA A 352 -12.36 3.99 -3.02
C ALA A 352 -11.18 3.41 -3.80
N ARG A 353 -11.27 3.42 -5.13
CA ARG A 353 -10.17 2.99 -6.01
C ARG A 353 -9.10 4.08 -6.09
N LEU A 354 -7.84 3.67 -6.04
CA LEU A 354 -6.69 4.50 -6.36
C LEU A 354 -6.29 4.19 -7.80
N VAL A 355 -6.49 5.14 -8.70
CA VAL A 355 -6.13 4.99 -10.11
C VAL A 355 -4.75 5.57 -10.31
N CYS A 356 -3.79 4.74 -10.73
CA CYS A 356 -2.48 5.15 -11.17
C CYS A 356 -2.32 4.68 -12.61
N SER A 357 -2.43 5.59 -13.59
CA SER A 357 -2.33 5.22 -15.00
C SER A 357 -1.51 6.20 -15.82
N ILE A 358 -0.95 5.70 -16.92
CA ILE A 358 -0.32 6.53 -17.94
C ILE A 358 -1.17 6.40 -19.22
N PRO A 359 -1.65 7.52 -19.78
CA PRO A 359 -2.36 7.51 -21.05
C PRO A 359 -1.40 7.10 -22.17
N GLY A 360 -1.80 6.06 -22.91
CA GLY A 360 -1.14 5.54 -24.09
C GLY A 360 -1.72 6.11 -25.38
N PRO A 361 -1.11 5.76 -26.53
CA PRO A 361 -1.69 6.07 -27.83
C PRO A 361 -3.09 5.43 -27.96
N GLN A 362 -3.99 6.11 -28.68
CA GLN A 362 -5.36 5.67 -28.96
C GLN A 362 -6.27 5.52 -27.72
N ALA A 363 -6.12 6.40 -26.72
CA ALA A 363 -6.94 6.40 -25.50
C ALA A 363 -6.87 5.10 -24.68
N SER A 364 -5.84 4.28 -24.88
CA SER A 364 -5.53 3.17 -23.98
C SER A 364 -4.88 3.71 -22.72
N GLU A 365 -5.16 3.11 -21.56
CA GLU A 365 -4.49 3.45 -20.31
C GLU A 365 -3.66 2.29 -19.79
N THR A 366 -2.41 2.55 -19.42
CA THR A 366 -1.58 1.57 -18.72
C THR A 366 -1.71 1.80 -17.22
N HIS A 367 -2.41 0.91 -16.52
CA HIS A 367 -2.65 1.02 -15.08
C HIS A 367 -1.56 0.32 -14.24
N PHE A 368 -1.29 0.87 -13.06
CA PHE A 368 -0.34 0.39 -12.06
C PHE A 368 -1.07 0.09 -10.75
N ASP A 369 -1.92 -0.94 -10.76
CA ASP A 369 -2.79 -1.29 -9.62
C ASP A 369 -2.07 -2.09 -8.50
N GLN A 370 -0.83 -2.50 -8.71
CA GLN A 370 -0.03 -3.25 -7.73
C GLN A 370 0.60 -2.32 -6.70
N LEU A 371 -0.21 -1.82 -5.75
CA LEU A 371 0.27 -0.95 -4.68
C LEU A 371 1.25 -1.69 -3.75
N GLY A 372 2.40 -1.07 -3.49
CA GLY A 372 3.41 -1.54 -2.53
C GLY A 372 3.68 -0.50 -1.43
N GLU A 373 4.48 -0.87 -0.42
CA GLU A 373 4.74 -0.03 0.76
C GLU A 373 5.23 1.38 0.42
N TRP A 374 6.19 1.50 -0.51
CA TRP A 374 6.75 2.79 -0.98
C TRP A 374 5.68 3.70 -1.59
N GLY A 375 4.68 3.13 -2.27
CA GLY A 375 3.55 3.86 -2.83
C GLY A 375 2.75 4.60 -1.76
N THR A 376 2.52 3.97 -0.61
CA THR A 376 1.74 4.59 0.48
C THR A 376 2.47 5.75 1.16
N ARG A 377 3.79 5.62 1.37
CA ARG A 377 4.60 6.71 1.95
C ARG A 377 4.72 7.90 1.00
N ALA A 378 4.85 7.64 -0.30
CA ALA A 378 4.84 8.70 -1.31
C ALA A 378 3.50 9.45 -1.32
N LEU A 379 2.37 8.73 -1.26
CA LEU A 379 1.03 9.34 -1.18
C LEU A 379 0.88 10.30 0.01
N LEU A 380 1.32 9.91 1.21
CA LEU A 380 1.26 10.76 2.40
C LEU A 380 2.20 11.97 2.36
N GLY A 381 3.27 11.89 1.55
CA GLY A 381 4.19 12.99 1.32
C GLY A 381 3.65 14.04 0.33
N LEU A 382 2.60 13.72 -0.41
CA LEU A 382 2.00 14.65 -1.38
C LEU A 382 1.34 15.85 -0.69
N PRO A 383 1.42 17.04 -1.29
CA PRO A 383 0.71 18.22 -0.78
C PRO A 383 -0.80 17.99 -0.65
N PHE A 384 -1.39 17.11 -1.47
CA PHE A 384 -2.80 16.68 -1.37
C PHE A 384 -3.14 16.02 -0.03
N PHE A 385 -2.22 15.28 0.58
CA PHE A 385 -2.40 14.63 1.89
C PHE A 385 -1.89 15.47 3.07
N ARG A 386 -1.00 16.45 2.82
CA ARG A 386 -0.46 17.35 3.86
C ARG A 386 -1.28 18.62 4.07
N ALA A 387 -2.15 19.01 3.15
CA ALA A 387 -2.89 20.27 3.26
C ALA A 387 -4.12 20.15 4.18
N HIS A 388 -4.19 21.01 5.19
CA HIS A 388 -5.33 21.26 6.08
C HIS A 388 -6.58 21.85 5.36
N SER A 389 -6.84 21.47 4.12
CA SER A 389 -7.98 21.98 3.35
C SER A 389 -8.56 20.90 2.44
N TRP A 390 -9.38 20.04 3.03
CA TRP A 390 -10.33 19.18 2.31
C TRP A 390 -11.65 19.93 2.03
N VAL A 391 -11.60 21.24 1.80
CA VAL A 391 -12.77 22.07 1.46
C VAL A 391 -12.62 22.66 0.06
N ALA A 392 -12.43 21.80 -0.91
CA ALA A 392 -12.80 22.00 -2.32
C ALA A 392 -12.49 20.68 -3.02
N TRP A 393 -13.46 20.12 -3.76
CA TRP A 393 -13.44 18.81 -4.46
C TRP A 393 -14.11 17.61 -3.79
N ALA A 394 -14.78 17.78 -2.65
CA ALA A 394 -15.83 16.85 -2.21
C ALA A 394 -17.22 17.50 -2.35
N GLY A 395 -17.59 17.79 -3.59
CA GLY A 395 -18.98 18.08 -3.98
C GLY A 395 -19.79 16.81 -4.24
N LEU A 396 -19.46 15.70 -3.58
CA LEU A 396 -20.18 14.44 -3.67
C LEU A 396 -20.74 14.11 -2.28
N VAL A 397 -21.99 14.51 -2.10
CA VAL A 397 -22.90 13.82 -1.18
C VAL A 397 -22.88 12.34 -1.60
N PRO A 398 -22.45 11.40 -0.74
CA PRO A 398 -22.57 9.99 -1.08
C PRO A 398 -24.06 9.67 -1.08
N GLU A 399 -24.59 9.37 -2.26
CA GLU A 399 -25.86 8.67 -2.38
C GLU A 399 -25.66 7.27 -1.78
N VAL A 400 -26.46 7.00 -0.75
CA VAL A 400 -26.36 5.82 0.09
C VAL A 400 -26.91 4.64 -0.69
N THR A 401 -26.04 3.71 -1.09
CA THR A 401 -26.48 2.37 -1.50
C THR A 401 -26.78 1.56 -0.23
N HIS A 402 -28.04 1.15 -0.10
CA HIS A 402 -28.61 0.43 1.03
C HIS A 402 -28.32 -1.07 1.02
#